data_AF-A0A8S3IPX2-F1
#
_entry.id   AF-A0A8S3IPX2-F1
#
_cell.length_a   1.000
_cell.length_b   1.000
_cell.length_c   1.000
_cell.angle_alpha   90.00
_cell.angle_beta   90.00
_cell.angle_gamma   90.00
#
_symmetry.space_group_name_H-M   'P 1'
#
loop_
_entity.id
_entity.type
_entity.pdbx_description
1 polymer ?
#
loop_
_entity_poly.entity_id
_entity_poly.type
_entity_poly.pdbx_seq_one_letter_code
_entity_poly.pdbx_strand_id
1 'polypeptide(L)'
;MFICPEEVFLYRKIIKTLNRDEDLQAFPIDITYLANLKQRVRLASEISRLHHQVAKVTHEASWYHKAAKELDIELDDNIEDIEKARSANTKEVQKKEMQLRNELDLLLKQPLKYTSSLNVSRSYPLLFGDPDQLASRRKNDTTALDELKHRS
;
A
#
# COMPACT_ATOMS: atom_id res chain seq x y z
N MET A 1 -1.93 -1.61 -18.53
CA MET A 1 -1.49 -0.26 -18.95
C MET A 1 -2.19 0.74 -18.05
N PHE A 2 -1.45 1.43 -17.17
CA PHE A 2 -2.03 2.46 -16.29
C PHE A 2 -1.95 3.81 -16.99
N ILE A 3 -2.93 4.09 -17.84
CA ILE A 3 -3.12 5.40 -18.47
C ILE A 3 -4.51 5.86 -18.10
N CYS A 4 -4.61 7.10 -17.61
CA CYS A 4 -5.91 7.70 -17.37
C CYS A 4 -6.67 7.74 -18.70
N PRO A 5 -7.98 7.44 -18.72
CA PRO A 5 -8.76 7.42 -19.97
C PRO A 5 -8.65 8.73 -20.76
N GLU A 6 -8.52 9.86 -20.07
CA GLU A 6 -8.29 11.19 -20.64
C GLU A 6 -6.96 11.32 -21.42
N GLU A 7 -5.93 10.57 -21.02
CA GLU A 7 -4.55 10.72 -21.51
C GLU A 7 -4.20 9.71 -22.62
N VAL A 8 -5.14 8.85 -23.01
CA VAL A 8 -4.95 7.82 -24.04
C VAL A 8 -4.56 8.43 -25.39
N PHE A 9 -5.09 9.61 -25.71
CA PHE A 9 -4.74 10.32 -26.95
C PHE A 9 -3.29 10.79 -26.98
N LEU A 10 -2.80 11.36 -25.87
CA LEU A 10 -1.40 11.80 -25.72
C LEU A 10 -0.43 10.63 -25.87
N TYR A 11 -0.75 9.51 -25.23
CA TYR A 11 0.01 8.27 -25.37
C TYR A 11 0.09 7.80 -26.83
N ARG A 12 -1.04 7.76 -27.55
CA ARG A 12 -1.06 7.36 -28.97
C ARG A 12 -0.24 8.32 -29.84
N LYS A 13 -0.24 9.62 -29.53
CA LYS A 13 0.59 10.61 -30.23
C LYS A 13 2.07 10.33 -30.01
N ILE A 14 2.48 10.06 -28.77
CA ILE A 14 3.86 9.72 -28.42
C ILE A 14 4.34 8.45 -29.14
N ILE A 15 3.54 7.38 -29.16
CA ILE A 15 3.86 6.14 -29.88
C ILE A 15 4.09 6.39 -31.36
N LYS A 16 3.19 7.14 -32.01
CA LYS A 16 3.31 7.51 -33.42
C LYS A 16 4.57 8.35 -33.70
N THR A 17 4.91 9.29 -32.82
CA THR A 17 6.14 10.10 -32.95
C THR A 17 7.41 9.27 -32.77
N LEU A 18 7.37 8.23 -31.94
CA LEU A 18 8.50 7.32 -31.71
C LEU A 18 8.64 6.22 -32.79
N ASN A 19 7.78 6.21 -33.81
CA ASN A 19 7.73 5.19 -34.88
C ASN A 19 7.76 3.75 -34.34
N ARG A 20 7.12 3.53 -33.19
CA ARG A 20 6.92 2.20 -32.61
C ARG A 20 5.53 1.74 -33.01
N ASP A 21 5.44 0.74 -33.89
CA ASP A 21 4.15 0.16 -34.31
C ASP A 21 3.53 -0.77 -33.26
N GLU A 22 4.31 -1.16 -32.24
CA GLU A 22 3.85 -2.00 -31.14
C GLU A 22 3.32 -1.17 -29.97
N ASP A 23 2.09 -1.45 -29.54
CA ASP A 23 1.53 -0.96 -28.29
C ASP A 23 2.41 -1.42 -27.10
N LEU A 24 2.51 -0.60 -26.04
CA LEU A 24 3.22 -1.04 -24.83
C LEU A 24 2.49 -2.26 -24.26
N GLN A 25 3.17 -3.40 -24.23
CA GLN A 25 2.66 -4.59 -23.57
C GLN A 25 2.30 -4.24 -22.11
N ALA A 26 1.10 -4.67 -21.71
CA ALA A 26 0.61 -4.45 -20.36
C ALA A 26 1.55 -5.12 -19.35
N PHE A 27 1.85 -4.39 -18.27
CA PHE A 27 2.65 -4.92 -17.17
C PHE A 27 2.03 -6.23 -16.66
N PRO A 28 2.83 -7.31 -16.53
CA PRO A 28 2.32 -8.59 -16.06
C PRO A 28 2.03 -8.49 -14.56
N ILE A 29 0.80 -8.08 -14.22
CA ILE A 29 0.31 -8.08 -12.84
C ILE A 29 -0.30 -9.44 -12.55
N ASP A 30 0.24 -10.13 -11.57
CA ASP A 30 -0.42 -11.30 -11.02
C ASP A 30 -1.57 -10.87 -10.09
N ILE A 31 -2.80 -11.08 -10.57
CA ILE A 31 -4.03 -10.74 -9.87
C ILE A 31 -4.16 -11.55 -8.57
N THR A 32 -3.72 -12.80 -8.57
CA THR A 32 -3.79 -13.67 -7.38
C THR A 32 -2.81 -13.22 -6.31
N TYR A 33 -1.61 -12.79 -6.70
CA TYR A 33 -0.63 -12.17 -5.81
C TYR A 33 -1.19 -10.88 -5.19
N LEU A 34 -1.81 -10.03 -6.01
CA LEU A 34 -2.43 -8.78 -5.55
C LEU A 34 -3.61 -9.03 -4.60
N ALA A 35 -4.43 -10.05 -4.86
CA ALA A 35 -5.55 -10.41 -3.99
C ALA A 35 -5.08 -10.82 -2.59
N ASN A 36 -4.04 -11.68 -2.52
CA ASN A 36 -3.43 -12.11 -1.26
C ASN A 36 -2.81 -10.93 -0.49
N LEU A 37 -2.14 -10.01 -1.20
CA LEU A 37 -1.62 -8.78 -0.58
C LEU A 37 -2.74 -7.90 -0.05
N LYS A 38 -3.80 -7.68 -0.82
CA LYS A 38 -4.93 -6.83 -0.43
C LYS A 38 -5.61 -7.37 0.83
N GLN A 39 -5.73 -8.69 0.98
CA GLN A 39 -6.25 -9.30 2.20
C GLN A 39 -5.37 -8.96 3.42
N ARG A 40 -4.05 -9.11 3.31
CA ARG A 40 -3.11 -8.77 4.41
C ARG A 40 -3.17 -7.28 4.77
N VAL A 41 -3.20 -6.41 3.78
CA VAL A 41 -3.30 -4.95 3.99
C VAL A 41 -4.61 -4.59 4.66
N ARG A 42 -5.73 -5.19 4.23
CA ARG A 42 -7.04 -4.96 4.87
C ARG A 42 -7.01 -5.31 6.36
N LEU A 43 -6.48 -6.48 6.72
CA LEU A 43 -6.35 -6.90 8.11
C LEU A 43 -5.45 -5.95 8.91
N ALA A 44 -4.30 -5.56 8.36
CA ALA A 44 -3.39 -4.61 9.01
C ALA A 44 -4.05 -3.23 9.23
N SER A 45 -4.80 -2.72 8.25
CA SER A 45 -5.56 -1.48 8.40
C SER A 45 -6.65 -1.58 9.46
N GLU A 46 -7.34 -2.71 9.54
CA GLU A 46 -8.37 -2.95 10.55
C GLU A 46 -7.77 -3.02 11.97
N ILE A 47 -6.64 -3.72 12.14
CA ILE A 47 -5.87 -3.74 13.39
C ILE A 47 -5.46 -2.32 13.78
N SER A 48 -4.90 -1.55 12.85
CA SER A 48 -4.49 -0.16 13.11
C SER A 48 -5.67 0.71 13.57
N ARG A 49 -6.84 0.54 12.94
CA ARG A 49 -8.06 1.26 13.33
C ARG A 49 -8.51 0.91 14.75
N LEU A 50 -8.59 -0.38 15.09
CA LEU A 50 -9.01 -0.82 16.43
C LEU A 50 -7.99 -0.39 17.49
N HIS A 51 -6.70 -0.51 17.19
CA HIS A 51 -5.62 -0.06 18.07
C HIS A 51 -5.74 1.43 18.39
N HIS A 52 -5.95 2.26 17.37
CA HIS A 52 -6.12 3.70 17.56
C HIS A 52 -7.39 4.05 18.36
N GLN A 53 -8.49 3.33 18.13
CA GLN A 53 -9.71 3.50 18.90
C GLN A 53 -9.50 3.22 20.40
N VAL A 54 -8.81 2.13 20.73
CA VAL A 54 -8.46 1.77 22.12
C VAL A 54 -7.52 2.79 22.74
N ALA A 55 -6.47 3.19 22.01
CA ALA A 55 -5.49 4.17 22.47
C ALA A 55 -6.15 5.52 22.77
N LYS A 56 -7.10 5.96 21.93
CA LYS A 56 -7.86 7.18 22.16
C LYS A 56 -8.65 7.13 23.47
N VAL A 57 -9.46 6.09 23.67
CA VAL A 57 -10.32 5.97 24.87
C VAL A 57 -9.49 5.87 26.15
N THR A 58 -8.41 5.09 26.11
CA THR A 58 -7.51 4.92 27.27
C THR A 58 -6.76 6.21 27.60
N HIS A 59 -6.30 6.94 26.58
CA HIS A 59 -5.65 8.24 26.79
C HIS A 59 -6.63 9.29 27.33
N GLU A 60 -7.87 9.33 26.82
CA GLU A 60 -8.90 10.23 27.32
C GLU A 60 -9.24 9.95 28.80
N ALA A 61 -9.45 8.69 29.17
CA ALA A 61 -9.69 8.30 30.57
C ALA A 61 -8.50 8.65 31.48
N SER A 62 -7.27 8.33 31.05
CA SER A 62 -6.07 8.67 31.81
C SER A 62 -5.87 10.17 31.96
N TRP A 63 -6.15 10.95 30.92
CA TRP A 63 -6.07 12.40 30.96
C TRP A 63 -7.11 12.98 31.91
N TYR A 64 -8.35 12.48 31.84
CA TYR A 64 -9.44 12.92 32.70
C TYR A 64 -9.13 12.67 34.18
N HIS A 65 -8.70 11.46 34.53
CA HIS A 65 -8.34 11.12 35.91
C HIS A 65 -7.15 11.96 36.42
N LYS A 66 -6.15 12.22 35.57
CA LYS A 66 -5.01 13.06 35.92
C LYS A 66 -5.44 14.52 36.17
N ALA A 67 -6.30 15.07 35.31
CA ALA A 67 -6.79 16.43 35.45
C ALA A 67 -7.65 16.61 36.72
N ALA A 68 -8.52 15.65 37.03
CA ALA A 68 -9.32 15.67 38.26
C ALA A 68 -8.42 15.67 39.50
N LYS A 69 -7.37 14.85 39.50
CA LYS A 69 -6.38 14.79 40.58
C LYS A 69 -5.57 16.08 40.74
N GLU A 70 -5.20 16.73 39.64
CA GLU A 70 -4.48 18.01 39.68
C GLU A 70 -5.34 19.16 40.21
N LEU A 71 -6.67 19.07 40.04
CA LEU A 71 -7.64 20.06 40.51
C LEU A 71 -8.28 19.71 41.86
N ASP A 72 -7.87 18.60 42.48
CA ASP A 72 -8.45 18.06 43.73
C ASP A 72 -9.99 17.90 43.66
N ILE A 73 -10.48 17.46 42.50
CA ILE A 73 -11.91 17.22 42.25
C ILE A 73 -12.20 15.75 42.53
N GLU A 74 -13.14 15.48 43.43
CA GLU A 74 -13.71 14.14 43.64
C GLU A 74 -14.58 13.76 42.43
N LEU A 75 -14.32 12.59 41.87
CA LEU A 75 -15.11 12.03 40.77
C LEU A 75 -16.40 11.41 41.34
N ASP A 76 -17.54 11.78 40.76
CA ASP A 76 -18.85 11.26 41.15
C ASP A 76 -19.00 9.78 40.76
N ASP A 77 -19.73 9.00 41.56
CA ASP A 77 -19.93 7.55 41.38
C ASP A 77 -20.54 7.22 40.00
N ASN A 78 -21.40 8.12 39.49
CA ASN A 78 -22.01 7.99 38.17
C ASN A 78 -20.97 8.03 37.03
N ILE A 79 -19.86 8.76 37.21
CA ILE A 79 -18.78 8.87 36.22
C ILE A 79 -17.96 7.58 36.21
N GLU A 80 -17.73 6.97 37.37
CA GLU A 80 -17.05 5.68 37.47
C GLU A 80 -17.80 4.56 36.75
N ASP A 81 -19.13 4.54 36.86
CA ASP A 81 -19.95 3.53 36.19
C ASP A 81 -19.91 3.67 34.66
N ILE A 82 -19.86 4.91 34.16
CA ILE A 82 -19.63 5.20 32.73
C ILE A 82 -18.24 4.73 32.28
N GLU A 83 -17.20 4.93 33.09
CA GLU A 83 -15.85 4.44 32.79
C GLU A 83 -15.75 2.91 32.81
N LYS A 84 -16.44 2.24 33.73
CA LYS A 84 -16.52 0.76 33.77
C LYS A 84 -17.16 0.22 32.50
N ALA A 85 -18.26 0.82 32.03
CA ALA A 85 -18.92 0.45 30.78
C ALA A 85 -18.00 0.69 29.56
N ARG A 86 -17.29 1.83 29.50
CA ARG A 86 -16.31 2.11 28.45
C ARG A 86 -15.14 1.14 28.47
N SER A 87 -14.66 0.76 29.65
CA SER A 87 -13.58 -0.21 29.83
C SER A 87 -13.98 -1.60 29.36
N ALA A 88 -15.22 -2.04 29.63
CA ALA A 88 -15.75 -3.31 29.12
C ALA A 88 -15.78 -3.33 27.58
N ASN A 89 -16.32 -2.29 26.94
CA ASN A 89 -16.31 -2.15 25.48
C ASN A 89 -14.88 -2.13 24.91
N THR A 90 -13.95 -1.46 25.58
CA THR A 90 -12.55 -1.38 25.14
C THR A 90 -11.87 -2.75 25.20
N LYS A 91 -12.14 -3.56 26.23
CA LYS A 91 -11.64 -4.95 26.34
C LYS A 91 -12.16 -5.84 25.22
N GLU A 92 -13.43 -5.69 24.82
CA GLU A 92 -13.97 -6.44 23.68
C GLU A 92 -13.27 -6.07 22.36
N VAL A 93 -13.04 -4.77 22.15
CA VAL A 93 -12.30 -4.27 20.98
C VAL A 93 -10.86 -4.79 20.96
N GLN A 94 -10.17 -4.79 22.11
CA GLN A 94 -8.83 -5.36 22.24
C GLN A 94 -8.80 -6.86 21.95
N LYS A 95 -9.82 -7.61 22.41
CA LYS A 95 -9.93 -9.04 22.11
C LYS A 95 -10.07 -9.30 20.61
N LYS A 96 -10.88 -8.49 19.91
CA LYS A 96 -11.01 -8.53 18.45
C LYS A 96 -9.70 -8.16 17.76
N GLU A 97 -9.00 -7.12 18.23
CA GLU A 97 -7.68 -6.74 17.71
C GLU A 97 -6.68 -7.89 17.83
N MET A 98 -6.65 -8.59 18.96
CA MET A 98 -5.78 -9.75 19.19
C MET A 98 -6.11 -10.91 18.23
N GLN A 99 -7.40 -11.19 18.00
CA GLN A 99 -7.83 -12.21 17.04
C GLN A 99 -7.35 -11.90 15.62
N LEU A 100 -7.52 -10.64 15.18
CA LEU A 100 -7.07 -10.20 13.85
C LEU A 100 -5.54 -10.21 13.72
N ARG A 101 -4.81 -9.88 14.79
CA ARG A 101 -3.35 -10.00 14.83
C ARG A 101 -2.89 -11.44 14.63
N ASN A 102 -3.56 -12.40 15.28
CA ASN A 102 -3.26 -13.82 15.11
C ASN A 102 -3.55 -14.30 13.68
N GLU A 103 -4.67 -13.86 13.08
CA GLU A 103 -4.99 -14.16 11.68
C GLU A 103 -3.94 -13.58 10.72
N LEU A 104 -3.53 -12.33 10.94
CA LEU A 104 -2.49 -11.69 10.14
C LEU A 104 -1.15 -12.42 10.29
N ASP A 105 -0.76 -12.83 11.50
CA ASP A 105 0.48 -13.59 11.74
C ASP A 105 0.48 -14.93 11.00
N LEU A 106 -0.66 -15.64 11.00
CA LEU A 106 -0.83 -16.86 10.21
C LEU A 106 -0.66 -16.61 8.71
N LEU A 107 -1.25 -15.53 8.17
CA LEU A 107 -1.10 -15.16 6.77
C LEU A 107 0.33 -14.72 6.43
N LEU A 108 1.03 -14.03 7.33
CA LEU A 108 2.41 -13.60 7.13
C LEU A 108 3.39 -14.77 7.09
N LYS A 109 3.13 -15.83 7.85
CA LYS A 109 3.90 -17.09 7.79
C LYS A 109 3.75 -17.79 6.44
N GLN A 110 2.66 -17.57 5.72
CA GLN A 110 2.48 -18.12 4.37
C GLN A 110 3.29 -17.29 3.35
N PRO A 111 4.16 -17.91 2.54
CA PRO A 111 4.87 -17.20 1.49
C PRO A 111 3.90 -16.76 0.40
N LEU A 112 4.01 -15.50 -0.04
CA LEU A 112 3.29 -15.03 -1.23
C LEU A 112 3.89 -15.72 -2.45
N LYS A 113 3.07 -16.48 -3.18
CA LYS A 113 3.48 -17.13 -4.42
C LYS A 113 3.02 -16.29 -5.60
N TYR A 114 3.93 -16.07 -6.55
CA TYR A 114 3.57 -15.64 -7.89
C TYR A 114 3.09 -16.86 -8.68
N THR A 115 1.96 -16.75 -9.35
CA THR A 115 1.36 -17.77 -10.21
C THR A 115 1.90 -17.69 -11.63
N SER A 116 2.42 -16.54 -12.06
CA SER A 116 3.10 -16.42 -13.33
C SER A 116 4.47 -17.08 -13.25
N SER A 117 4.74 -18.02 -14.16
CA SER A 117 6.05 -18.66 -14.38
C SER A 117 7.14 -17.70 -14.88
N LEU A 118 6.81 -16.42 -15.10
CA LEU A 118 7.83 -15.41 -15.32
C LEU A 118 8.58 -15.21 -14.02
N ASN A 119 9.87 -15.54 -14.04
CA ASN A 119 10.85 -15.15 -13.03
C ASN A 119 10.89 -13.62 -12.93
N VAL A 120 9.92 -13.06 -12.21
CA VAL A 120 9.92 -11.68 -11.78
C VAL A 120 11.00 -11.61 -10.72
N SER A 121 12.22 -11.30 -11.17
CA SER A 121 13.34 -11.04 -10.28
C SER A 121 12.91 -9.97 -9.26
N ARG A 122 13.33 -10.13 -8.00
CA ARG A 122 13.07 -9.17 -6.91
C ARG A 122 13.53 -7.75 -7.25
N SER A 123 14.39 -7.60 -8.24
CA SER A 123 14.70 -6.34 -8.89
C SER A 123 13.84 -6.19 -10.14
N TYR A 124 12.74 -5.46 -10.01
CA TYR A 124 11.85 -4.92 -11.04
C TYR A 124 11.40 -5.90 -12.15
N PRO A 125 10.09 -6.09 -12.37
CA PRO A 125 9.58 -6.80 -13.53
C PRO A 125 9.75 -5.89 -14.75
N LEU A 126 10.98 -5.78 -15.25
CA LEU A 126 11.25 -5.07 -16.49
C LEU A 126 10.74 -5.98 -17.61
N LEU A 127 9.82 -5.44 -18.39
CA LEU A 127 9.31 -6.06 -19.62
C LEU A 127 10.42 -6.32 -20.64
N PHE A 128 11.47 -5.52 -20.56
CA PHE A 128 12.74 -5.73 -21.23
C PHE A 128 13.67 -6.35 -20.19
N GLY A 129 14.37 -7.43 -20.51
CA GLY A 129 15.25 -8.16 -19.57
C GLY A 129 16.35 -7.29 -18.92
N ASP A 130 17.34 -7.96 -18.34
CA ASP A 130 18.39 -7.37 -17.49
C ASP A 130 18.74 -5.89 -17.79
N PRO A 131 18.84 -5.02 -16.76
CA PRO A 131 19.06 -3.58 -16.93
C PRO A 131 20.28 -3.22 -17.81
N ASP A 132 21.26 -4.12 -17.93
CA ASP A 132 22.42 -3.99 -18.82
C ASP A 132 22.04 -3.97 -20.32
N GLN A 133 20.91 -4.56 -20.71
CA GLN A 133 20.43 -4.54 -22.10
C GLN A 133 19.92 -3.16 -22.51
N LEU A 134 19.34 -2.39 -21.59
CA LEU A 134 18.89 -1.00 -21.86
C LEU A 134 20.07 -0.06 -22.09
N ALA A 135 21.17 -0.26 -21.38
CA ALA A 135 22.41 0.50 -21.58
C ALA A 135 23.04 0.24 -22.95
N SER A 136 22.87 -0.98 -23.48
CA SER A 136 23.40 -1.38 -24.79
C SER A 136 22.54 -0.85 -25.95
N ARG A 137 21.22 -0.76 -25.79
CA ARG A 137 20.31 -0.20 -26.82
C ARG A 137 20.60 1.27 -27.13
N ARG A 138 21.04 2.06 -26.13
CA ARG A 138 21.41 3.48 -26.31
C ARG A 138 22.64 3.71 -27.20
N LYS A 139 23.44 2.68 -27.49
CA LYS A 139 24.67 2.80 -28.31
C LYS A 139 24.43 2.67 -29.81
N ASN A 140 23.30 2.10 -30.22
CA ASN A 140 23.03 1.73 -31.61
C ASN A 140 22.08 2.70 -32.32
N ASP A 141 21.43 3.60 -31.57
CA ASP A 141 20.53 4.59 -32.14
C ASP A 141 21.37 5.81 -32.54
N THR A 142 21.66 5.96 -33.84
CA THR A 142 22.20 7.20 -34.41
C THR A 142 21.32 8.37 -33.94
N THR A 143 21.93 9.27 -33.17
CA THR A 143 21.22 10.33 -32.47
C THR A 143 20.40 11.15 -33.47
N ALA A 144 19.10 11.35 -33.22
CA ALA A 144 18.21 12.17 -34.06
C ALA A 144 18.71 13.62 -34.27
N LEU A 145 19.67 14.08 -33.46
CA LEU A 145 20.42 15.34 -33.63
C LEU A 145 21.36 15.34 -34.85
N ASP A 146 21.84 14.17 -35.28
CA ASP A 146 22.79 14.03 -36.39
C ASP A 146 22.07 14.09 -37.74
N GLU A 147 20.84 13.59 -37.82
CA GLU A 147 19.98 13.68 -39.01
C GLU A 147 19.54 15.13 -39.33
N LEU A 148 19.55 16.02 -38.34
CA LEU A 148 19.21 17.44 -38.51
C LEU A 148 20.38 18.28 -39.06
N LYS A 149 21.63 17.82 -38.95
CA LYS A 149 22.80 18.55 -39.46
C LYS A 149 23.00 18.41 -40.97
N HIS A 150 22.44 17.38 -41.60
CA HIS A 150 22.54 17.17 -43.04
C HIS A 150 21.47 17.88 -43.89
N ARG A 151 20.61 18.70 -43.25
CA ARG A 151 19.53 19.44 -43.92
C ARG A 151 19.74 20.96 -44.01
N SER A 152 20.94 21.46 -43.73
CA SER A 152 21.30 22.87 -43.96
C SER A 152 21.96 23.10 -45.32
#